data_AF-A0A7X8VYG6-F1
#
_entry.id   AF-A0A7X8VYG6-F1
#
_cell.length_a   1.000
_cell.length_b   1.000
_cell.length_c   1.000
_cell.angle_alpha   90.00
_cell.angle_beta   90.00
_cell.angle_gamma   90.00
#
_symmetry.space_group_name_H-M   'P 1'
#
loop_
_entity.id
_entity.type
_entity.pdbx_description
1 polymer ?
#
loop_
_entity_poly.entity_id
_entity_poly.type
_entity_poly.pdbx_seq_one_letter_code
_entity_poly.pdbx_strand_id
1 'polypeptide(L)'
;ADINPDLSIAFGLALQGLNAADYRVSLIPELLRWQQSKMARCKYLLWSAALLLLILAGALTGFYFHLVHEQAALEEHLNELNVCRNLVPKLDDCLVQIGHCQRMLVPLVEYGTRGWRFLSTIDELQRAMVPQESSNAGWCIYIADEFSYRRSAGIMANRNAPPPAPADNKSGGIFRIPGKTPAETAPSSTPETELIPVFKMELLQQMVVGGFSPRQPGKAKYEVPKDILDSLNAGSLFTGADWFSDWDEEHALKVFKPWQDLFENQSAQSAQSPRRGRPVRDDDSGDVDFRLKLPFKSSVVRAPAPPPPPKRRRR
;
A
#
# COMPACT_ATOMS: atom_id res chain seq x y z
N ALA A 1 -72.99 -93.64 -56.49
CA ALA A 1 -72.40 -92.88 -57.60
C ALA A 1 -70.94 -92.70 -57.26
N ASP A 2 -70.09 -93.60 -57.77
CA ASP A 2 -68.67 -93.60 -57.44
C ASP A 2 -68.01 -92.42 -58.14
N ILE A 3 -67.59 -91.45 -57.35
CA ILE A 3 -66.86 -90.29 -57.85
C ILE A 3 -65.45 -90.78 -58.14
N ASN A 4 -65.04 -90.73 -59.42
CA ASN A 4 -63.69 -91.09 -59.82
C ASN A 4 -62.68 -90.21 -59.06
N PRO A 5 -61.75 -90.82 -58.29
CA PRO A 5 -60.84 -90.09 -57.42
C PRO A 5 -59.97 -89.11 -58.21
N ASP A 6 -59.55 -89.49 -59.42
CA ASP A 6 -58.70 -88.66 -60.28
C ASP A 6 -59.38 -87.35 -60.71
N LEU A 7 -60.70 -87.38 -60.95
CA LEU A 7 -61.49 -86.20 -61.29
C LEU A 7 -61.63 -85.23 -60.11
N SER A 8 -61.76 -85.77 -58.90
CA SER A 8 -61.83 -84.95 -57.68
C SER A 8 -60.49 -84.26 -57.38
N ILE A 9 -59.37 -84.95 -57.64
CA ILE A 9 -58.02 -84.41 -57.47
C ILE A 9 -57.75 -83.34 -58.53
N ALA A 10 -58.08 -83.60 -59.80
CA ALA A 10 -57.93 -82.63 -60.88
C ALA A 10 -58.77 -81.36 -60.64
N PHE A 11 -60.00 -81.51 -60.15
CA PHE A 11 -60.87 -80.39 -59.78
C PHE A 11 -60.32 -79.58 -58.60
N GLY A 12 -59.78 -80.26 -57.58
CA GLY A 12 -59.10 -79.60 -56.46
C GLY A 12 -57.87 -78.80 -56.88
N LEU A 13 -57.05 -79.34 -57.78
CA LEU A 13 -55.89 -78.64 -58.34
C LEU A 13 -56.29 -77.48 -59.26
N ALA A 14 -57.37 -77.63 -60.04
CA ALA A 14 -57.90 -76.55 -60.88
C ALA A 14 -58.44 -75.38 -60.06
N LEU A 15 -59.17 -75.65 -58.97
CA LEU A 15 -59.64 -74.63 -58.02
C LEU A 15 -58.48 -73.91 -57.30
N GLN A 16 -57.38 -74.63 -57.04
CA GLN A 16 -56.16 -74.03 -56.53
C GLN A 16 -55.50 -73.11 -57.55
N GLY A 17 -55.47 -73.49 -58.84
CA GLY A 17 -54.99 -72.63 -59.93
C GLY A 17 -55.83 -71.37 -60.13
N LEU A 18 -57.13 -71.46 -59.86
CA LEU A 18 -58.08 -70.34 -59.89
C LEU A 18 -58.11 -69.53 -58.58
N ASN A 19 -57.26 -69.87 -57.60
CA ASN A 19 -57.11 -69.20 -56.31
C ASN A 19 -58.39 -69.11 -55.46
N ALA A 20 -59.37 -69.97 -55.74
CA ALA A 20 -60.69 -70.00 -55.12
C ALA A 20 -60.85 -71.15 -54.09
N ALA A 21 -59.79 -71.91 -53.81
CA ALA A 21 -59.79 -72.98 -52.83
C ALA A 21 -59.47 -72.46 -51.42
N ASP A 22 -60.24 -72.89 -50.41
CA ASP A 22 -60.04 -72.55 -48.99
C ASP A 22 -58.70 -73.06 -48.42
N TYR A 23 -58.15 -74.14 -49.00
CA TYR A 23 -56.87 -74.73 -48.59
C TYR A 23 -55.88 -74.75 -49.76
N ARG A 24 -54.80 -73.96 -49.64
CA ARG A 24 -53.72 -73.92 -50.64
C ARG A 24 -52.70 -75.03 -50.37
N VAL A 25 -52.78 -76.14 -51.11
CA VAL A 25 -51.80 -77.23 -51.02
C VAL A 25 -50.58 -76.91 -51.90
N SER A 26 -49.54 -76.27 -51.34
CA SER A 26 -48.34 -75.98 -52.15
C SER A 26 -47.54 -77.27 -52.44
N LEU A 27 -47.29 -77.59 -53.71
CA LEU A 27 -46.47 -78.74 -54.15
C LEU A 27 -44.95 -78.47 -54.07
N ILE A 28 -44.54 -77.41 -53.38
CA ILE A 28 -43.14 -77.02 -53.24
C ILE A 28 -42.47 -77.98 -52.23
N PRO A 29 -41.30 -78.57 -52.55
CA PRO A 29 -40.61 -79.49 -51.65
C PRO A 29 -40.25 -78.79 -50.33
N GLU A 30 -40.28 -79.53 -49.22
CA GLU A 30 -40.20 -78.97 -47.86
C GLU A 30 -38.95 -78.11 -47.61
N LEU A 31 -37.83 -78.47 -48.24
CA LEU A 31 -36.57 -77.72 -48.17
C LEU A 31 -36.69 -76.31 -48.78
N LEU A 32 -37.45 -76.16 -49.86
CA LEU A 32 -37.68 -74.87 -50.51
C LEU A 32 -38.71 -74.02 -49.77
N ARG A 33 -39.70 -74.63 -49.09
CA ARG A 33 -40.62 -73.89 -48.19
C ARG A 33 -39.85 -73.21 -47.05
N TRP A 34 -38.88 -73.90 -46.46
CA TRP A 34 -38.05 -73.32 -45.40
C TRP A 34 -37.20 -72.16 -45.92
N GLN A 35 -36.57 -72.29 -47.09
CA GLN A 35 -35.83 -71.20 -47.72
C GLN A 35 -36.70 -69.99 -48.09
N GLN A 36 -37.89 -70.19 -48.66
CA GLN A 36 -38.82 -69.09 -48.94
C GLN A 36 -39.26 -68.38 -47.66
N SER A 37 -39.54 -69.14 -46.59
CA SER A 37 -39.89 -68.54 -45.30
C SER A 37 -38.75 -67.69 -44.72
N LYS A 38 -37.49 -68.10 -44.91
CA LYS A 38 -36.31 -67.33 -44.53
C LYS A 38 -36.14 -66.08 -45.39
N MET A 39 -36.29 -66.17 -46.71
CA MET A 39 -36.19 -65.01 -47.60
C MET A 39 -37.29 -63.98 -47.32
N ALA A 40 -38.50 -64.43 -46.99
CA ALA A 40 -39.59 -63.54 -46.58
C ALA A 40 -39.26 -62.82 -45.25
N ARG A 41 -38.63 -63.52 -44.29
CA ARG A 41 -38.20 -62.97 -42.99
C ARG A 41 -36.96 -62.07 -43.07
N CYS A 42 -36.05 -62.29 -44.03
CA CYS A 42 -34.86 -61.46 -44.23
C CYS A 42 -35.20 -59.99 -44.50
N LYS A 43 -36.28 -59.71 -45.23
CA LYS A 43 -36.74 -58.33 -45.46
C LYS A 43 -37.10 -57.64 -44.15
N TYR A 44 -37.84 -58.31 -43.27
CA TYR A 44 -38.18 -57.78 -41.95
C TYR A 44 -36.95 -57.59 -41.06
N LEU A 45 -35.98 -58.51 -41.11
CA LEU A 45 -34.74 -58.39 -40.36
C LEU A 45 -33.90 -57.19 -40.84
N LEU A 46 -33.80 -56.99 -42.15
CA LEU A 46 -33.11 -55.85 -42.76
C LEU A 46 -33.76 -54.51 -42.35
N TRP A 47 -35.10 -54.43 -42.39
CA TRP A 47 -35.83 -53.25 -41.93
C TRP A 47 -35.64 -53.00 -40.43
N SER A 48 -35.64 -54.04 -39.60
CA SER A 48 -35.39 -53.88 -38.16
C SER A 48 -33.97 -53.41 -37.84
N ALA A 49 -32.97 -53.91 -38.57
CA ALA A 49 -31.58 -53.50 -38.42
C ALA A 49 -31.38 -52.05 -38.91
N ALA A 50 -32.00 -51.68 -40.04
CA ALA A 50 -31.98 -50.31 -40.54
C ALA A 50 -32.65 -49.34 -39.57
N LEU A 51 -33.80 -49.72 -38.98
CA LEU A 51 -34.50 -48.93 -37.98
C LEU A 51 -33.67 -48.76 -36.70
N LEU A 52 -32.99 -49.82 -36.25
CA LEU A 52 -32.09 -49.76 -35.09
C LEU A 52 -30.90 -48.82 -35.36
N LEU A 53 -30.27 -48.92 -36.54
CA LEU A 53 -29.19 -48.02 -36.94
C LEU A 53 -29.66 -46.56 -37.04
N LEU A 54 -30.88 -46.33 -37.52
CA LEU A 54 -31.46 -44.99 -37.61
C LEU A 54 -31.71 -44.39 -36.22
N ILE A 55 -32.22 -45.18 -35.27
CA ILE A 55 -32.38 -44.77 -33.86
C ILE A 55 -31.02 -44.47 -33.24
N LEU A 56 -30.03 -45.35 -33.44
CA LEU A 56 -28.69 -45.16 -32.91
C LEU A 56 -28.04 -43.88 -33.46
N ALA A 57 -28.17 -43.65 -34.77
CA ALA A 57 -27.68 -42.42 -35.40
C ALA A 57 -28.37 -41.18 -34.83
N GLY A 58 -29.70 -41.22 -34.63
CA GLY A 58 -30.45 -40.14 -33.99
C GLY A 58 -30.03 -39.88 -32.55
N ALA A 59 -29.76 -40.94 -31.77
CA ALA A 59 -29.27 -40.80 -30.40
C ALA A 59 -27.86 -40.19 -30.35
N LEU A 60 -26.96 -40.63 -31.24
CA LEU A 60 -25.60 -40.10 -31.33
C LEU A 60 -25.58 -38.65 -31.77
N THR A 61 -26.40 -38.25 -32.76
CA THR A 61 -26.49 -36.86 -33.18
C THR A 61 -27.10 -35.99 -32.08
N GLY A 62 -28.17 -36.45 -31.42
CA GLY A 62 -28.76 -35.74 -30.27
C GLY A 62 -27.76 -35.54 -29.14
N PHE A 63 -26.99 -36.58 -28.79
CA PHE A 63 -25.94 -36.48 -27.78
C PHE A 63 -24.79 -35.57 -28.20
N TYR A 64 -24.41 -35.60 -29.49
CA TYR A 64 -23.41 -34.68 -30.04
C TYR A 64 -23.86 -33.22 -29.93
N PHE A 65 -25.10 -32.90 -30.31
CA PHE A 65 -25.63 -31.55 -30.17
C PHE A 65 -25.72 -31.11 -28.70
N HIS A 66 -26.12 -32.01 -27.80
CA HIS A 66 -26.13 -31.72 -26.36
C HIS A 66 -24.73 -31.42 -25.83
N LEU A 67 -23.73 -32.23 -26.20
CA LEU A 67 -22.33 -32.00 -25.82
C LEU A 67 -21.79 -30.67 -26.35
N VAL A 68 -22.07 -30.33 -27.61
CA VAL A 68 -21.64 -29.04 -28.19
C VAL A 68 -22.27 -27.86 -27.46
N HIS A 69 -23.54 -27.99 -27.04
CA HIS A 69 -24.21 -26.94 -26.28
C HIS A 69 -23.59 -26.75 -24.88
N GLU A 70 -23.34 -27.85 -24.16
CA GLU A 70 -22.67 -27.82 -22.85
C GLU A 70 -21.24 -27.29 -22.95
N GLN A 71 -20.52 -27.63 -24.03
CA GLN A 71 -19.18 -27.09 -24.29
C GLN A 71 -19.19 -25.57 -24.48
N ALA A 72 -20.19 -25.02 -25.19
CA ALA A 72 -20.30 -23.59 -25.38
C ALA A 72 -20.51 -22.84 -24.04
N ALA A 73 -21.36 -23.38 -23.15
CA ALA A 73 -21.58 -22.80 -21.83
C ALA A 73 -20.31 -22.86 -20.96
N LEU A 74 -19.59 -23.99 -20.98
CA LEU A 74 -18.32 -24.13 -20.26
C LEU A 74 -17.23 -23.20 -20.80
N GLU A 75 -17.19 -22.99 -22.12
CA GLU A 75 -16.23 -22.09 -22.76
C GLU A 75 -16.49 -20.62 -22.37
N GLU A 76 -17.75 -20.22 -22.24
CA GLU A 76 -18.12 -18.90 -21.72
C GLU A 76 -17.60 -18.70 -20.29
N HIS A 77 -17.83 -19.67 -19.40
CA HIS A 77 -17.31 -19.61 -18.02
C HIS A 77 -15.78 -19.62 -17.96
N LEU A 78 -15.10 -20.39 -18.82
CA LEU A 78 -13.64 -20.36 -18.92
C LEU A 78 -13.14 -19.00 -19.40
N ASN A 79 -13.84 -18.37 -20.35
CA ASN A 79 -13.51 -17.03 -20.82
C ASN A 79 -13.69 -15.99 -19.72
N GLU A 80 -14.79 -16.02 -18.96
CA GLU A 80 -14.99 -15.15 -17.79
C GLU A 80 -13.87 -15.35 -16.77
N LEU A 81 -13.54 -16.60 -16.43
CA LEU A 81 -12.49 -16.91 -15.48
C LEU A 81 -11.12 -16.43 -15.96
N ASN A 82 -10.86 -16.51 -17.27
CA ASN A 82 -9.63 -16.00 -17.88
C ASN A 82 -9.59 -14.46 -17.85
N VAL A 83 -10.71 -13.77 -18.04
CA VAL A 83 -10.82 -12.32 -17.87
C VAL A 83 -10.53 -11.93 -16.42
N CYS A 84 -11.14 -12.61 -15.44
CA CYS A 84 -10.84 -12.40 -14.02
C CYS A 84 -9.37 -12.66 -13.71
N ARG A 85 -8.80 -13.76 -14.22
CA ARG A 85 -7.38 -14.09 -14.06
C ARG A 85 -6.46 -13.00 -14.62
N ASN A 86 -6.84 -12.36 -15.72
CA ASN A 86 -6.08 -11.26 -16.33
C ASN A 86 -6.30 -9.93 -15.62
N LEU A 87 -7.40 -9.76 -14.88
CA LEU A 87 -7.71 -8.54 -14.13
C LEU A 87 -7.02 -8.50 -12.77
N VAL A 88 -6.88 -9.64 -12.09
CA VAL A 88 -6.17 -9.76 -10.80
C VAL A 88 -4.76 -9.13 -10.83
N PRO A 89 -3.86 -9.43 -11.79
CA PRO A 89 -2.53 -8.82 -11.81
C PRO A 89 -2.60 -7.30 -12.04
N LYS A 90 -3.54 -6.81 -12.84
CA LYS A 90 -3.75 -5.37 -13.03
C LYS A 90 -4.19 -4.69 -11.73
N LEU A 91 -5.03 -5.36 -10.95
CA LEU A 91 -5.47 -4.86 -9.65
C LEU A 91 -4.29 -4.83 -8.65
N ASP A 92 -3.47 -5.89 -8.63
CA ASP A 92 -2.24 -5.94 -7.83
C ASP A 92 -1.27 -4.81 -8.23
N ASP A 93 -1.09 -4.54 -9.52
CA ASP A 93 -0.25 -3.44 -10.02
C ASP A 93 -0.80 -2.06 -9.60
N CYS A 94 -2.13 -1.85 -9.71
CA CYS A 94 -2.77 -0.62 -9.23
C CYS A 94 -2.59 -0.42 -7.73
N LEU A 95 -2.70 -1.49 -6.91
CA LEU A 95 -2.46 -1.41 -5.48
C LEU A 95 -0.99 -1.06 -5.16
N VAL A 96 -0.04 -1.63 -5.90
CA VAL A 96 1.38 -1.27 -5.78
C VAL A 96 1.61 0.20 -6.14
N GLN A 97 0.96 0.70 -7.20
CA GLN A 97 1.06 2.09 -7.63
C GLN A 97 0.44 3.05 -6.61
N ILE A 98 -0.74 2.72 -6.05
CA ILE A 98 -1.35 3.48 -4.96
C ILE A 98 -0.42 3.51 -3.76
N GLY A 99 0.15 2.36 -3.37
CA GLY A 99 1.12 2.29 -2.29
C GLY A 99 2.37 3.14 -2.55
N HIS A 100 2.84 3.21 -3.80
CA HIS A 100 3.95 4.09 -4.19
C HIS A 100 3.57 5.57 -4.06
N CYS A 101 2.41 5.98 -4.58
CA CYS A 101 1.91 7.36 -4.45
C CYS A 101 1.70 7.75 -2.98
N GLN A 102 1.15 6.86 -2.15
CA GLN A 102 1.00 7.09 -0.71
C GLN A 102 2.35 7.30 -0.03
N ARG A 103 3.37 6.49 -0.35
CA ARG A 103 4.74 6.66 0.17
C ARG A 103 5.36 7.99 -0.28
N MET A 104 5.08 8.45 -1.49
CA MET A 104 5.54 9.75 -1.99
C MET A 104 4.88 10.93 -1.25
N LEU A 105 3.66 10.76 -0.77
CA LEU A 105 2.88 11.83 -0.14
C LEU A 105 3.20 12.02 1.35
N VAL A 106 3.61 10.96 2.05
CA VAL A 106 4.03 10.97 3.48
C VAL A 106 4.96 12.15 3.81
N PRO A 107 6.15 12.28 3.19
CA PRO A 107 7.09 13.36 3.48
C PRO A 107 6.58 14.76 3.11
N LEU A 108 5.71 14.89 2.11
CA LEU A 108 5.08 16.17 1.77
C LEU A 108 4.15 16.65 2.90
N VAL A 109 3.35 15.73 3.43
CA VAL A 109 2.46 16.01 4.57
C VAL A 109 3.29 16.32 5.83
N GLU A 110 4.39 15.60 6.04
CA GLU A 110 5.29 15.92 7.15
C GLU A 110 5.88 17.31 7.02
N TYR A 111 6.38 17.69 5.84
CA TYR A 111 6.91 19.04 5.63
C TYR A 111 5.84 20.11 5.90
N GLY A 112 4.62 19.92 5.38
CA GLY A 112 3.51 20.83 5.62
C GLY A 112 3.13 20.96 7.11
N THR A 113 3.34 19.92 7.91
CA THR A 113 2.99 19.93 9.34
C THR A 113 4.13 20.33 10.27
N ARG A 114 5.38 20.42 9.79
CA ARG A 114 6.55 20.87 10.58
C ARG A 114 6.36 22.26 11.17
N GLY A 115 5.89 23.22 10.37
CA GLY A 115 5.67 24.60 10.85
C GLY A 115 4.64 24.67 11.96
N TRP A 116 3.52 23.96 11.81
CA TRP A 116 2.48 23.89 12.84
C TRP A 116 3.00 23.24 14.13
N ARG A 117 3.79 22.16 14.02
CA ARG A 117 4.42 21.53 15.19
C ARG A 117 5.38 22.47 15.89
N PHE A 118 6.22 23.19 15.16
CA PHE A 118 7.15 24.15 15.73
C PHE A 118 6.44 25.30 16.48
N LEU A 119 5.32 25.80 15.93
CA LEU A 119 4.52 26.80 16.65
C LEU A 119 3.84 26.21 17.89
N SER A 120 3.35 24.98 17.80
CA SER A 120 2.72 24.29 18.92
C SER A 120 3.73 23.99 20.04
N THR A 121 4.98 23.69 19.70
CA THR A 121 6.03 23.49 20.71
C THR A 121 6.38 24.79 21.40
N ILE A 122 6.47 25.91 20.69
CA ILE A 122 6.69 27.23 21.31
C ILE A 122 5.56 27.58 22.28
N ASP A 123 4.31 27.32 21.89
CA ASP A 123 3.14 27.60 22.71
C ASP A 123 3.10 26.74 23.99
N GLU A 124 3.36 25.44 23.89
CA GLU A 124 3.47 24.57 25.08
C GLU A 124 4.68 24.93 25.96
N LEU A 125 5.81 25.31 25.35
CA LEU A 125 7.01 25.74 26.07
C LEU A 125 6.76 27.05 26.81
N GLN A 126 6.06 28.00 26.19
CA GLN A 126 5.63 29.23 26.83
C GLN A 126 4.72 28.94 28.02
N ARG A 127 3.73 28.04 27.88
CA ARG A 127 2.86 27.63 29.00
C ARG A 127 3.63 26.99 30.15
N ALA A 128 4.61 26.13 29.83
CA ALA A 128 5.44 25.45 30.81
C ALA A 128 6.42 26.40 31.54
N MET A 129 6.84 27.48 30.88
CA MET A 129 7.83 28.43 31.41
C MET A 129 7.27 29.66 32.11
N VAL A 130 5.97 29.93 31.97
CA VAL A 130 5.31 30.97 32.76
C VAL A 130 5.28 30.50 34.22
N PRO A 131 6.03 31.15 35.14
CA PRO A 131 6.02 30.75 36.53
C PRO A 131 4.65 31.09 37.12
N GLN A 132 4.05 30.16 37.87
CA GLN A 132 2.81 30.43 38.60
C GLN A 132 2.97 31.51 39.69
N GLU A 133 4.21 31.85 40.08
CA GLU A 133 4.47 32.61 41.32
C GLU A 133 5.49 33.76 41.18
N SER A 134 6.21 33.89 40.06
CA SER A 134 7.21 34.95 39.88
C SER A 134 7.10 35.64 38.51
N SER A 135 7.32 36.97 38.52
CA SER A 135 7.18 37.85 37.35
C SER A 135 8.23 37.64 36.25
N ASN A 136 9.15 36.68 36.40
CA ASN A 136 10.26 36.50 35.47
C ASN A 136 10.13 35.14 34.77
N ALA A 137 9.69 35.16 33.51
CA ALA A 137 9.54 33.96 32.69
C ALA A 137 10.90 33.42 32.26
N GLY A 138 10.99 32.10 32.02
CA GLY A 138 12.14 31.48 31.36
C GLY A 138 12.26 31.90 29.89
N TRP A 139 13.49 31.91 29.37
CA TRP A 139 13.82 32.35 28.02
C TRP A 139 14.40 31.18 27.23
N CYS A 140 13.90 30.96 26.04
CA CYS A 140 14.40 29.92 25.14
C CYS A 140 15.34 30.55 24.12
N ILE A 141 16.57 30.05 24.05
CA ILE A 141 17.58 30.55 23.11
C ILE A 141 17.61 29.71 21.85
N TYR A 142 17.40 28.40 22.00
CA TYR A 142 17.56 27.45 20.93
C TYR A 142 16.37 26.50 20.87
N ILE A 143 15.74 26.43 19.71
CA ILE A 143 14.68 25.48 19.41
C ILE A 143 14.96 24.96 18.01
N ALA A 144 15.22 23.66 17.88
CA ALA A 144 15.45 23.02 16.59
C ALA A 144 14.83 21.63 16.54
N ASP A 145 14.53 21.16 15.34
CA ASP A 145 14.34 19.73 15.10
C ASP A 145 15.67 18.98 15.23
N GLU A 146 15.60 17.69 15.53
CA GLU A 146 16.80 16.84 15.64
C GLU A 146 17.69 16.91 14.39
N PHE A 147 17.10 16.99 13.20
CA PHE A 147 17.87 17.01 11.95
C PHE A 147 18.62 18.32 11.75
N SER A 148 17.99 19.47 12.03
CA SER A 148 18.69 20.75 11.96
C SER A 148 19.74 20.87 13.05
N TYR A 149 19.50 20.30 14.24
CA TYR A 149 20.51 20.20 15.29
C TYR A 149 21.73 19.38 14.82
N ARG A 150 21.53 18.17 14.29
CA ARG A 150 22.62 17.33 13.76
C ARG A 150 23.35 18.00 12.60
N ARG A 151 22.64 18.78 11.77
CA ARG A 151 23.23 19.56 10.67
C ARG A 151 24.04 20.75 11.19
N SER A 152 23.53 21.50 12.16
CA SER A 152 24.21 22.68 12.72
C SER A 152 25.41 22.31 13.59
N ALA A 153 25.33 21.18 14.28
CA ALA A 153 26.43 20.59 15.04
C ALA A 153 27.49 19.92 14.14
N GLY A 154 27.28 19.82 12.82
CA GLY A 154 28.23 19.19 11.91
C GLY A 154 28.39 17.67 12.09
N ILE A 155 27.48 17.04 12.85
CA ILE A 155 27.46 15.60 13.17
C ILE A 155 27.08 14.77 11.93
N MET A 156 26.48 15.38 10.90
CA MET A 156 26.43 14.77 9.58
C MET A 156 27.82 14.83 8.94
N ALA A 157 28.54 13.71 9.06
CA ALA A 157 29.80 13.43 8.40
C ALA A 157 29.63 13.39 6.86
N ASN A 158 29.30 14.51 6.23
CA ASN A 158 29.51 14.67 4.79
C ASN A 158 29.46 16.13 4.33
N ARG A 159 30.37 16.95 4.85
CA ARG A 159 30.69 18.24 4.23
C ARG A 159 31.69 18.09 3.07
N ASN A 160 32.22 16.88 2.84
CA ASN A 160 33.26 16.57 1.85
C ASN A 160 32.90 15.44 0.86
N ALA A 161 31.63 14.98 0.78
CA ALA A 161 31.27 14.10 -0.33
C ALA A 161 31.24 14.91 -1.62
N PRO A 162 31.91 14.45 -2.69
CA PRO A 162 31.69 15.02 -4.01
C PRO A 162 30.19 14.90 -4.35
N PRO A 163 29.60 15.90 -5.02
CA PRO A 163 28.22 15.80 -5.47
C PRO A 163 28.08 14.54 -6.34
N PRO A 164 26.98 13.77 -6.21
CA PRO A 164 26.74 12.67 -7.14
C PRO A 164 26.68 13.28 -8.54
N ALA A 165 27.60 12.83 -9.42
CA ALA A 165 27.60 13.22 -10.81
C ALA A 165 26.19 13.03 -11.39
N PRO A 166 25.70 13.96 -12.23
CA PRO A 166 24.41 13.81 -12.85
C PRO A 166 24.42 12.50 -13.64
N ALA A 167 23.56 11.56 -13.25
CA ALA A 167 23.28 10.41 -14.09
C ALA A 167 22.69 10.96 -15.39
N ASP A 168 23.44 10.79 -16.49
CA ASP A 168 22.96 10.98 -17.86
C ASP A 168 21.81 10.00 -18.14
N ASN A 169 20.64 10.31 -17.59
CA ASN A 169 19.40 9.67 -17.98
C ASN A 169 18.79 10.50 -19.09
N LYS A 170 19.17 10.15 -20.31
CA LYS A 170 18.33 10.31 -21.50
C LYS A 170 16.98 9.62 -21.24
N SER A 171 16.04 10.33 -20.61
CA SER A 171 14.62 10.00 -20.65
C SER A 171 13.86 11.30 -20.89
N GLY A 172 13.26 11.40 -22.08
CA GLY A 172 12.57 12.60 -22.56
C GLY A 172 11.48 13.08 -21.61
N GLY A 173 11.74 14.22 -20.98
CA GLY A 173 10.73 15.03 -20.30
C GLY A 173 10.20 16.09 -21.26
N ILE A 174 8.98 15.91 -21.73
CA ILE A 174 8.21 16.86 -22.54
C ILE A 174 7.67 17.94 -21.58
N PHE A 175 8.49 18.90 -21.18
CA PHE A 175 8.03 20.17 -20.60
C PHE A 175 9.11 21.24 -20.83
N ARG A 176 9.11 21.83 -22.03
CA ARG A 176 9.87 23.04 -22.34
C ARG A 176 9.01 24.25 -22.00
N ILE A 177 9.38 24.96 -20.94
CA ILE A 177 8.96 26.36 -20.73
C ILE A 177 9.76 27.21 -21.73
N PRO A 178 9.14 27.95 -22.66
CA PRO A 178 9.86 28.70 -23.65
C PRO A 178 10.27 30.07 -23.10
N GLY A 179 11.58 30.37 -23.21
CA GLY A 179 12.07 31.75 -23.22
C GLY A 179 13.00 32.15 -22.09
N LYS A 180 14.30 31.89 -22.25
CA LYS A 180 15.34 32.94 -22.20
C LYS A 180 16.69 32.37 -22.67
N THR A 181 17.26 33.01 -23.69
CA THR A 181 18.62 32.78 -24.20
C THR A 181 19.68 33.29 -23.20
N PRO A 182 20.92 32.76 -23.27
CA PRO A 182 21.93 32.95 -22.23
C PRO A 182 22.60 34.32 -22.36
N ALA A 183 22.60 35.09 -21.27
CA ALA A 183 23.48 36.23 -21.10
C ALA A 183 24.45 35.91 -19.97
N GLU A 184 25.73 35.88 -20.34
CA GLU A 184 26.91 35.72 -19.51
C GLU A 184 27.09 36.93 -18.58
N THR A 185 26.90 36.78 -17.26
CA THR A 185 27.52 37.65 -16.23
C THR A 185 27.44 37.05 -14.82
N ALA A 186 28.62 36.83 -14.21
CA ALA A 186 28.98 36.86 -12.77
C ALA A 186 28.30 35.93 -11.73
N PRO A 187 29.05 35.44 -10.72
CA PRO A 187 28.58 34.45 -9.76
C PRO A 187 27.71 35.12 -8.68
N SER A 188 26.40 35.12 -8.89
CA SER A 188 25.47 35.43 -7.81
C SER A 188 25.29 34.19 -6.95
N SER A 189 25.81 34.29 -5.72
CA SER A 189 25.56 33.38 -4.61
C SER A 189 24.07 33.42 -4.27
N THR A 190 23.31 32.55 -4.92
CA THR A 190 22.00 32.12 -4.44
C THR A 190 22.17 30.66 -4.07
N PRO A 191 21.76 30.22 -2.86
CA PRO A 191 21.72 28.78 -2.61
C PRO A 191 20.66 28.26 -3.58
N GLU A 192 21.12 27.61 -4.66
CA GLU A 192 20.25 26.81 -5.50
C GLU A 192 19.42 25.95 -4.56
N THR A 193 18.11 26.12 -4.61
CA THR A 193 17.15 25.42 -3.76
C THR A 193 17.44 23.93 -3.90
N GLU A 194 18.19 23.37 -2.96
CA GLU A 194 18.63 21.99 -3.02
C GLU A 194 17.36 21.16 -2.99
N LEU A 195 17.01 20.56 -4.13
CA LEU A 195 15.81 19.74 -4.28
C LEU A 195 16.02 18.50 -3.40
N ILE A 196 15.57 18.57 -2.15
CA ILE A 196 15.66 17.45 -1.22
C ILE A 196 14.77 16.34 -1.78
N PRO A 197 15.33 15.18 -2.18
CA PRO A 197 14.52 14.08 -2.67
C PRO A 197 13.60 13.62 -1.53
N VAL A 198 12.32 13.56 -1.86
CA VAL A 198 11.19 13.24 -0.99
C VAL A 198 11.43 12.00 -0.11
N PHE A 199 12.17 11.00 -0.61
CA PHE A 199 12.52 9.77 0.10
C PHE A 199 13.65 9.88 1.13
N LYS A 200 14.45 10.96 1.10
CA LYS A 200 15.53 11.19 2.07
C LYS A 200 15.08 12.05 3.25
N MET A 201 13.80 12.44 3.30
CA MET A 201 13.27 13.25 4.37
C MET A 201 12.99 12.37 5.59
N GLU A 202 13.77 12.58 6.64
CA GLU A 202 13.60 11.87 7.91
C GLU A 202 12.38 12.43 8.68
N LEU A 203 11.65 11.53 9.35
CA LEU A 203 10.41 11.84 10.06
C LEU A 203 10.70 12.67 11.32
N LEU A 204 9.92 13.73 11.56
CA LEU A 204 10.08 14.57 12.76
C LEU A 204 9.60 13.83 14.02
N GLN A 205 10.53 13.21 14.73
CA GLN A 205 10.24 12.46 15.97
C GLN A 205 10.40 13.31 17.22
N GLN A 206 11.40 14.19 17.24
CA GLN A 206 11.76 14.94 18.44
C GLN A 206 12.25 16.36 18.11
N MET A 207 12.07 17.26 19.07
CA MET A 207 12.66 18.59 19.08
C MET A 207 13.70 18.72 20.19
N VAL A 208 14.72 19.52 19.94
CA VAL A 208 15.78 19.86 20.88
C VAL A 208 15.58 21.31 21.29
N VAL A 209 15.52 21.55 22.59
CA VAL A 209 15.29 22.88 23.17
C VAL A 209 16.37 23.20 24.18
N GLY A 210 16.83 24.45 24.15
CA GLY A 210 17.83 25.01 25.04
C GLY A 210 17.45 26.41 25.49
N GLY A 211 17.62 26.71 26.77
CA GLY A 211 17.28 28.02 27.31
C GLY A 211 17.77 28.23 28.73
N PHE A 212 17.37 29.36 29.30
CA PHE A 212 17.65 29.75 30.68
C PHE A 212 16.34 29.95 31.45
N SER A 213 16.30 29.48 32.68
CA SER A 213 15.20 29.72 33.60
C SER A 213 15.72 30.45 34.83
N PRO A 214 15.05 31.52 35.29
CA PRO A 214 15.46 32.22 36.49
C PRO A 214 15.29 31.30 37.70
N ARG A 215 16.32 31.24 38.54
CA ARG A 215 16.26 30.46 39.77
C ARG A 215 15.20 31.04 40.72
N GLN A 216 14.27 30.19 41.16
CA GLN A 216 13.31 30.57 42.18
C GLN A 216 13.97 30.54 43.56
N PRO A 217 13.68 31.52 44.45
CA PRO A 217 14.29 31.58 45.77
C PRO A 217 13.90 30.33 46.58
N GLY A 218 14.89 29.62 47.11
CA GLY A 218 14.67 28.41 47.92
C GLY A 218 14.63 27.08 47.15
N LYS A 219 14.67 27.10 45.81
CA LYS A 219 14.78 25.86 45.00
C LYS A 219 16.23 25.53 44.63
N ALA A 220 16.55 24.23 44.60
CA ALA A 220 17.84 23.75 44.12
C ALA A 220 17.98 23.96 42.60
N LYS A 221 19.22 24.05 42.10
CA LYS A 221 19.52 24.34 40.68
C LYS A 221 18.78 23.41 39.71
N TYR A 222 18.59 22.14 40.06
CA TYR A 222 17.96 21.14 39.19
C TYR A 222 16.43 21.04 39.35
N GLU A 223 15.83 21.70 40.33
CA GLU A 223 14.39 21.59 40.61
C GLU A 223 13.57 22.44 39.64
N VAL A 224 14.05 23.63 39.28
CA VAL A 224 13.33 24.54 38.37
C VAL A 224 13.16 23.94 36.97
N PRO A 225 14.19 23.37 36.33
CA PRO A 225 14.01 22.71 35.03
C PRO A 225 13.20 21.41 35.11
N LYS A 226 13.18 20.76 36.29
CA LYS A 226 12.37 19.56 36.51
C LYS A 226 10.88 19.90 36.55
N ASP A 227 10.51 21.01 37.19
CA ASP A 227 9.12 21.50 37.18
C ASP A 227 8.65 21.80 35.73
N ILE A 228 9.54 22.38 34.90
CA ILE A 228 9.28 22.59 33.47
C ILE A 228 9.09 21.24 32.78
N LEU A 229 9.94 20.25 33.05
CA LEU A 229 9.84 18.93 32.46
C LEU A 229 8.54 18.20 32.82
N ASP A 230 8.15 18.27 34.09
CA ASP A 230 6.93 17.66 34.61
C ASP A 230 5.68 18.32 34.00
N SER A 231 5.70 19.65 33.81
CA SER A 231 4.62 20.36 33.12
C SER A 231 4.52 20.02 31.63
N LEU A 232 5.66 19.84 30.94
CA LEU A 232 5.71 19.44 29.54
C LEU A 232 5.27 17.98 29.34
N ASN A 233 5.56 17.11 30.30
CA ASN A 233 5.12 15.71 30.30
C ASN A 233 3.63 15.55 30.67
N ALA A 234 3.09 16.46 31.48
CA ALA A 234 1.66 16.54 31.75
C ALA A 234 0.86 17.09 30.54
N GLY A 235 1.54 17.80 29.63
CA GLY A 235 0.97 18.34 28.40
C GLY A 235 0.49 17.29 27.39
N SER A 236 -0.17 17.76 26.34
CA SER A 236 -0.79 16.87 25.34
C SER A 236 0.14 16.53 24.17
N LEU A 237 1.18 17.34 23.97
CA LEU A 237 2.02 17.34 22.76
C LEU A 237 3.21 16.38 22.82
N PHE A 238 3.82 16.21 24.00
CA PHE A 238 5.05 15.45 24.20
C PHE A 238 4.83 14.17 25.02
N THR A 239 5.75 13.22 24.95
CA THR A 239 5.69 12.00 25.79
C THR A 239 7.07 11.52 26.16
N GLY A 240 7.45 11.66 27.43
CA GLY A 240 8.81 11.32 27.86
C GLY A 240 9.83 12.38 27.45
N ALA A 241 9.46 13.65 27.65
CA ALA A 241 10.43 14.73 27.63
C ALA A 241 11.49 14.44 28.70
N ASP A 242 12.75 14.54 28.31
CA ASP A 242 13.90 14.24 29.15
C ASP A 242 15.05 15.22 28.86
N TRP A 243 16.07 15.18 29.69
CA TRP A 243 17.30 15.92 29.49
C TRP A 243 17.99 15.47 28.22
N PHE A 244 18.44 16.42 27.40
CA PHE A 244 19.24 16.09 26.24
C PHE A 244 20.71 16.00 26.67
N SER A 245 21.26 14.79 26.72
CA SER A 245 22.67 14.52 27.06
C SER A 245 23.61 14.65 25.87
N ASP A 246 23.09 14.44 24.66
CA ASP A 246 23.91 14.28 23.45
C ASP A 246 24.23 15.62 22.79
N TRP A 247 24.36 16.68 23.59
CA TRP A 247 24.78 17.97 23.06
C TRP A 247 26.26 17.91 22.69
N ASP A 248 26.59 18.25 21.45
CA ASP A 248 27.96 18.60 21.08
C ASP A 248 28.42 19.82 21.91
N GLU A 249 29.49 19.64 22.68
CA GLU A 249 30.01 20.65 23.61
C GLU A 249 30.46 21.90 22.85
N GLU A 250 31.08 21.73 21.68
CA GLU A 250 31.53 22.86 20.86
C GLU A 250 30.35 23.66 20.31
N HIS A 251 29.31 22.97 19.82
CA HIS A 251 28.09 23.62 19.35
C HIS A 251 27.32 24.29 20.49
N ALA A 252 27.21 23.63 21.65
CA ALA A 252 26.58 24.21 22.83
C ALA A 252 27.31 25.48 23.29
N LEU A 253 28.64 25.47 23.35
CA LEU A 253 29.41 26.66 23.71
C LEU A 253 29.20 27.80 22.70
N LYS A 254 29.14 27.51 21.40
CA LYS A 254 28.85 28.54 20.37
C LYS A 254 27.46 29.17 20.56
N VAL A 255 26.47 28.38 20.96
CA VAL A 255 25.09 28.84 21.11
C VAL A 255 24.86 29.55 22.44
N PHE A 256 25.35 29.01 23.56
CA PHE A 256 25.03 29.51 24.91
C PHE A 256 26.01 30.55 25.45
N LYS A 257 27.30 30.47 25.11
CA LYS A 257 28.33 31.37 25.67
C LYS A 257 28.06 32.86 25.42
N PRO A 258 27.64 33.31 24.21
CA PRO A 258 27.35 34.72 23.98
C PRO A 258 26.25 35.28 24.90
N TRP A 259 25.30 34.43 25.29
CA TRP A 259 24.22 34.80 26.19
C TRP A 259 24.68 34.81 27.65
N GLN A 260 25.50 33.82 28.06
CA GLN A 260 26.12 33.80 29.39
C GLN A 260 26.95 35.07 29.63
N ASP A 261 27.82 35.42 28.68
CA ASP A 261 28.64 36.64 28.76
C ASP A 261 27.76 37.90 28.87
N LEU A 262 26.61 37.93 28.21
CA LEU A 262 25.67 39.05 28.27
C LEU A 262 24.97 39.14 29.64
N PHE A 263 24.52 38.02 30.20
CA PHE A 263 23.89 37.99 31.54
C PHE A 263 24.89 38.34 32.66
N GLU A 264 26.14 37.88 32.55
CA GLU A 264 27.22 38.25 33.47
C GLU A 264 27.52 39.77 33.40
N ASN A 265 27.56 40.35 32.20
CA ASN A 265 27.75 41.78 32.04
C ASN A 265 26.57 42.62 32.56
N GLN A 266 25.32 42.16 32.37
CA GLN A 266 24.13 42.82 32.90
C GLN A 266 24.06 42.77 34.43
N SER A 267 24.36 41.62 35.02
CA SER A 267 24.40 41.48 36.48
C SER A 267 25.50 42.37 37.09
N ALA A 268 26.69 42.41 36.48
CA ALA A 268 27.78 43.30 36.89
C ALA A 268 27.42 44.79 36.81
N GLN A 269 26.69 45.22 35.77
CA GLN A 269 26.20 46.60 35.65
C GLN A 269 25.11 46.94 36.67
N SER A 270 24.23 45.99 36.98
CA SER A 270 23.17 46.18 37.99
C SER A 270 23.74 46.35 39.41
N ALA A 271 24.80 45.59 39.73
CA ALA A 271 25.50 45.64 41.02
C ALA A 271 26.25 46.97 41.26
N GLN A 272 26.61 47.70 40.20
CA GLN A 272 27.26 49.02 40.29
C GLN A 272 26.30 50.18 40.56
N SER A 273 24.97 49.95 40.58
CA SER A 273 23.98 50.97 40.91
C SER A 273 23.59 50.90 42.40
N PRO A 274 23.91 51.92 43.24
CA PRO A 274 23.66 51.84 44.67
C PRO A 274 22.20 52.22 44.97
N ARG A 275 21.26 51.29 44.76
CA ARG A 275 19.92 51.42 45.36
C ARG A 275 19.97 50.93 46.81
N ARG A 276 19.87 51.88 47.75
CA ARG A 276 19.71 51.61 49.19
C ARG A 276 18.50 50.71 49.42
N GLY A 277 18.73 49.46 49.79
CA GLY A 277 17.70 48.60 50.36
C GLY A 277 17.97 47.12 50.13
N ARG A 278 18.53 46.46 51.15
CA ARG A 278 18.67 45.01 51.35
C ARG A 278 19.77 44.32 50.50
N PRO A 279 20.75 43.65 51.11
CA PRO A 279 21.64 42.76 50.37
C PRO A 279 20.80 41.56 49.90
N VAL A 280 20.53 41.48 48.60
CA VAL A 280 20.13 40.22 47.97
C VAL A 280 21.38 39.36 47.99
N ARG A 281 21.29 38.19 48.59
CA ARG A 281 22.38 37.24 48.72
C ARG A 281 22.74 36.78 47.31
N ASP A 282 23.97 37.04 46.87
CA ASP A 282 24.46 36.80 45.49
C ASP A 282 24.32 35.33 45.00
N ASP A 283 24.02 34.39 45.90
CA ASP A 283 23.80 32.98 45.57
C ASP A 283 22.41 32.65 44.96
N ASP A 284 21.45 33.59 45.03
CA ASP A 284 20.04 33.32 44.67
C ASP A 284 19.62 33.85 43.28
N SER A 285 20.46 34.61 42.58
CA SER A 285 20.10 35.31 41.33
C SER A 285 20.87 34.81 40.09
N GLY A 286 21.15 33.51 40.01
CA GLY A 286 21.73 32.91 38.82
C GLY A 286 20.66 32.27 37.95
N ASP A 287 20.61 32.63 36.67
CA ASP A 287 19.81 31.89 35.68
C ASP A 287 20.41 30.49 35.49
N VAL A 288 19.55 29.47 35.46
CA VAL A 288 19.96 28.07 35.26
C VAL A 288 19.74 27.68 33.81
N ASP A 289 20.75 27.08 33.18
CA ASP A 289 20.61 26.53 31.83
C ASP A 289 19.83 25.22 31.86
N PHE A 290 18.92 25.05 30.90
CA PHE A 290 18.22 23.79 30.68
C PHE A 290 18.35 23.36 29.22
N ARG A 291 18.39 22.04 29.05
CA ARG A 291 18.63 21.36 27.78
C ARG A 291 17.70 20.18 27.70
N LEU A 292 16.67 20.30 26.88
CA LEU A 292 15.55 19.37 26.85
C LEU A 292 15.43 18.70 25.48
N LYS A 293 15.08 17.42 25.52
CA LYS A 293 14.67 16.61 24.38
C LYS A 293 13.17 16.41 24.48
N LEU A 294 12.45 16.81 23.44
CA LEU A 294 11.00 16.83 23.39
C LEU A 294 10.48 15.89 22.29
N PRO A 295 10.27 14.59 22.59
CA PRO A 295 9.66 13.64 21.67
C PRO A 295 8.15 13.87 21.53
N PHE A 296 7.62 13.86 20.30
CA PHE A 296 6.20 14.06 20.04
C PHE A 296 5.37 12.81 20.36
N LYS A 297 4.20 13.00 20.99
CA LYS A 297 3.28 11.94 21.41
C LYS A 297 2.64 11.18 20.23
N SER A 298 2.25 11.91 19.20
CA SER A 298 1.62 11.37 18.00
C SER A 298 2.54 11.56 16.80
N SER A 299 2.69 10.56 15.92
CA SER A 299 3.19 10.79 14.58
C SER A 299 2.03 11.28 13.69
N VAL A 300 2.22 12.36 12.92
CA VAL A 300 1.19 12.82 11.96
C VAL A 300 0.94 11.75 10.91
N VAL A 301 1.99 11.03 10.54
CA VAL A 301 1.93 9.96 9.54
C VAL A 301 2.17 8.62 10.21
N ARG A 302 1.28 7.68 9.95
CA ARG A 302 1.49 6.27 10.32
C ARG A 302 2.52 5.72 9.33
N ALA A 303 3.61 5.14 9.84
CA ALA A 303 4.62 4.54 8.97
C ALA A 303 3.93 3.57 7.99
N PRO A 304 4.25 3.63 6.68
CA PRO A 304 3.63 2.76 5.71
C PRO A 304 3.88 1.31 6.13
N ALA A 305 2.83 0.48 6.08
CA ALA A 305 2.95 -0.93 6.40
C ALA A 305 4.09 -1.55 5.56
N PRO A 306 4.93 -2.41 6.15
CA PRO A 306 6.01 -3.06 5.41
C PRO A 306 5.41 -3.76 4.18
N PRO A 307 6.09 -3.71 3.01
CA PRO A 307 5.57 -4.32 1.81
C PRO A 307 5.25 -5.80 2.09
N PRO A 308 4.10 -6.32 1.59
CA PRO A 308 3.77 -7.72 1.77
C PRO A 308 4.92 -8.57 1.22
N PRO A 309 5.32 -9.65 1.92
CA PRO A 309 6.41 -10.49 1.47
C PRO A 309 6.10 -10.99 0.06
N PRO A 310 7.11 -11.09 -0.83
CA PRO A 310 6.90 -11.54 -2.20
C PRO A 310 6.22 -12.91 -2.16
N LYS A 311 5.04 -13.01 -2.81
CA LYS A 311 4.30 -14.27 -2.93
C LYS A 311 5.26 -15.29 -3.52
N ARG A 312 5.66 -16.27 -2.70
CA ARG A 312 6.54 -17.37 -3.11
C ARG A 312 5.84 -18.09 -4.26
N ARG A 313 6.31 -17.92 -5.50
CA ARG A 313 5.82 -18.69 -6.65
C ARG A 313 5.96 -20.17 -6.29
N ARG A 314 4.84 -20.84 -5.98
CA ARG A 314 4.81 -22.30 -5.96
C ARG A 314 5.07 -22.74 -7.40
N ARG A 315 6.23 -23.33 -7.62
CA ARG A 315 6.53 -24.12 -8.82
C ARG A 315 5.68 -25.37 -8.80
#